data_AF-A0A7S3GPX4-F1
#
_entry.id   AF-A0A7S3GPX4-F1
#
_cell.length_a   1.000
_cell.length_b   1.000
_cell.length_c   1.000
_cell.angle_alpha   90.00
_cell.angle_beta   90.00
_cell.angle_gamma   90.00
#
_symmetry.space_group_name_H-M   'P 1'
#
loop_
_entity.id
_entity.type
_entity.pdbx_description
1 polymer ?
#
loop_
_entity_poly.entity_id
_entity_poly.type
_entity_poly.pdbx_seq_one_letter_code
_entity_poly.pdbx_strand_id
1 'polypeptide(L)'
;PEPNKDIMSGFDTTGFVDISGDGGLLKKVTQEGTGGFPNPYDEVEAHYTGTLDDGSVFDSSRTRGKVFKFTIGKGQVIKGWDEGFASMKKGEKALLRCRSDYAYGESGQGSIPAGATLTFDVELIDFRPKKREMWEYSDAEKVAEANKAKESGTKLYMEKRFAEALKDYELAAELSTELPAEHALWISCKLNSALMAISLADYPSAVV
;
A
#
# COMPACT_ATOMS: atom_id res chain seq x y z
N PRO A 1 9.19 -24.40 -23.38
CA PRO A 1 10.25 -23.55 -22.79
C PRO A 1 10.05 -23.50 -21.28
N GLU A 2 10.94 -24.11 -20.50
CA GLU A 2 10.89 -23.94 -19.06
C GLU A 2 11.19 -22.47 -18.73
N PRO A 3 10.37 -21.79 -17.91
CA PRO A 3 10.71 -20.45 -17.43
C PRO A 3 12.04 -20.52 -16.70
N ASN A 4 12.88 -19.52 -16.93
CA ASN A 4 14.25 -19.41 -16.41
C ASN A 4 14.24 -19.64 -14.88
N LYS A 5 14.59 -20.87 -14.47
CA LYS A 5 14.24 -21.45 -13.16
C LYS A 5 15.11 -20.97 -12.00
N ASP A 6 16.18 -20.23 -12.26
CA ASP A 6 17.13 -19.92 -11.20
C ASP A 6 17.73 -18.52 -11.33
N ILE A 7 17.07 -17.55 -10.69
CA ILE A 7 17.59 -16.19 -10.51
C ILE A 7 18.96 -16.13 -9.82
N MET A 8 19.39 -17.26 -9.24
CA MET A 8 20.68 -17.45 -8.58
C MET A 8 21.80 -17.84 -9.55
N SER A 9 21.49 -18.28 -10.78
CA SER A 9 22.51 -18.79 -11.70
C SER A 9 23.41 -17.67 -12.23
N GLY A 10 24.72 -17.75 -11.96
CA GLY A 10 25.71 -16.79 -12.45
C GLY A 10 25.73 -15.43 -11.75
N PHE A 11 24.93 -15.25 -10.69
CA PHE A 11 24.84 -14.02 -9.91
C PHE A 11 25.31 -14.27 -8.46
N ASP A 12 26.07 -13.34 -7.89
CA ASP A 12 26.45 -13.43 -6.48
C ASP A 12 25.25 -13.07 -5.59
N THR A 13 24.67 -14.10 -4.98
CA THR A 13 23.47 -13.98 -4.13
C THR A 13 23.84 -13.78 -2.67
N THR A 14 25.11 -13.56 -2.36
CA THR A 14 25.57 -13.36 -0.98
C THR A 14 24.85 -12.18 -0.32
N GLY A 15 24.12 -12.47 0.75
CA GLY A 15 23.34 -11.49 1.52
C GLY A 15 21.95 -11.20 0.96
N PHE A 16 21.52 -11.87 -0.11
CA PHE A 16 20.13 -11.84 -0.56
C PHE A 16 19.28 -12.83 0.24
N VAL A 17 18.06 -12.41 0.54
CA VAL A 17 17.01 -13.20 1.19
C VAL A 17 15.83 -13.30 0.24
N ASP A 18 15.29 -14.50 0.06
CA ASP A 18 14.04 -14.69 -0.67
C ASP A 18 12.86 -14.23 0.18
N ILE A 19 12.21 -13.15 -0.25
CA ILE A 19 11.06 -12.57 0.44
C ILE A 19 9.72 -13.04 -0.16
N SER A 20 9.75 -13.61 -1.37
CA SER A 20 8.59 -14.22 -2.03
C SER A 20 8.33 -15.67 -1.60
N GLY A 21 9.37 -16.38 -1.17
CA GLY A 21 9.33 -17.80 -0.81
C GLY A 21 9.34 -18.78 -1.99
N ASP A 22 9.22 -18.28 -3.22
CA ASP A 22 9.27 -19.05 -4.47
C ASP A 22 10.50 -18.71 -5.33
N GLY A 23 11.46 -17.98 -4.78
CA GLY A 23 12.64 -17.48 -5.47
C GLY A 23 12.31 -16.52 -6.63
N GLY A 24 11.17 -15.83 -6.60
CA GLY A 24 10.80 -14.83 -7.60
C GLY A 24 11.32 -13.43 -7.28
N LEU A 25 11.46 -13.13 -5.99
CA LEU A 25 11.92 -11.85 -5.48
C LEU A 25 12.93 -12.03 -4.35
N LEU A 26 14.16 -11.59 -4.60
CA LEU A 26 15.20 -11.52 -3.57
C LEU A 26 15.45 -10.09 -3.14
N LYS A 27 15.73 -9.92 -1.86
CA LYS A 27 16.10 -8.64 -1.26
C LYS A 27 17.42 -8.74 -0.53
N LYS A 28 18.30 -7.76 -0.74
CA LYS A 28 19.50 -7.54 0.06
C LYS A 28 19.49 -6.13 0.61
N VAL A 29 19.41 -5.99 1.94
CA VAL A 29 19.50 -4.67 2.57
C VAL A 29 20.94 -4.16 2.46
N THR A 30 21.11 -2.97 1.91
CA THR A 30 22.41 -2.28 1.80
C THR A 30 22.55 -1.17 2.85
N GLN A 31 21.43 -0.61 3.29
CA GLN A 31 21.36 0.31 4.42
C GLN A 31 20.04 0.09 5.19
N GLU A 32 20.15 -0.15 6.49
CA GLU A 32 18.98 -0.29 7.37
C GLU A 32 18.17 1.01 7.47
N GLY A 33 16.85 0.91 7.37
CA GLY A 33 15.93 1.99 7.69
C GLY A 33 15.61 2.06 9.18
N THR A 34 15.25 3.25 9.67
CA THR A 34 14.94 3.49 11.09
C THR A 34 13.45 3.73 11.36
N GLY A 35 12.64 3.92 10.32
CA GLY A 35 11.20 4.13 10.47
C GLY A 35 10.37 2.85 10.45
N GLY A 36 9.05 3.02 10.39
CA GLY A 36 8.09 1.91 10.26
C GLY A 36 8.06 1.32 8.85
N PHE A 37 7.16 0.36 8.66
CA PHE A 37 6.84 -0.23 7.36
C PHE A 37 5.61 0.46 6.76
N PRO A 38 5.53 0.60 5.44
CA PRO A 38 4.29 1.05 4.80
C PRO A 38 3.18 0.01 5.01
N ASN A 39 1.96 0.48 5.21
CA ASN A 39 0.78 -0.37 5.23
C ASN A 39 0.30 -0.65 3.80
N PRO A 40 -0.50 -1.72 3.58
CA PRO A 40 -1.20 -1.90 2.31
C PRO A 40 -1.93 -0.63 1.90
N TYR A 41 -1.81 -0.25 0.63
CA TYR A 41 -2.40 0.95 0.03
C TYR A 41 -1.80 2.30 0.45
N ASP A 42 -0.70 2.31 1.21
CA ASP A 42 0.06 3.55 1.42
C ASP A 42 0.69 4.02 0.10
N GLU A 43 0.77 5.35 -0.05
CA GLU A 43 1.57 5.94 -1.13
C GLU A 43 3.00 6.09 -0.66
N VAL A 44 3.92 5.46 -1.38
CA VAL A 44 5.35 5.51 -1.09
C VAL A 44 6.07 6.48 -2.00
N GLU A 45 7.14 7.07 -1.49
CA GLU A 45 8.10 7.87 -2.23
C GLU A 45 9.43 7.13 -2.26
N ALA A 46 9.93 6.86 -3.46
CA ALA A 46 11.09 6.01 -3.66
C ALA A 46 12.11 6.65 -4.60
N HIS A 47 13.37 6.33 -4.35
CA HIS A 47 14.41 6.39 -5.37
C HIS A 47 14.78 5.00 -5.84
N TYR A 48 15.22 4.90 -7.08
CA TYR A 48 15.64 3.66 -7.69
C TYR A 48 16.56 3.87 -8.89
N THR A 49 17.35 2.83 -9.18
CA THR A 49 18.05 2.58 -10.44
C THR A 49 17.86 1.12 -10.82
N GLY A 50 17.30 0.86 -12.00
CA GLY A 50 17.10 -0.47 -12.55
C GLY A 50 18.18 -0.85 -13.56
N THR A 51 18.73 -2.06 -13.42
CA THR A 51 19.77 -2.61 -14.29
C THR A 51 19.41 -3.99 -14.83
N LEU A 52 19.87 -4.28 -16.05
CA LEU A 52 19.91 -5.63 -16.62
C LEU A 52 21.09 -6.43 -16.03
N ASP A 53 21.15 -7.74 -16.31
CA ASP A 53 22.23 -8.62 -15.83
C ASP A 53 23.62 -8.27 -16.41
N ASP A 54 23.66 -7.59 -17.56
CA ASP A 54 24.91 -7.06 -18.13
C ASP A 54 25.39 -5.77 -17.43
N GLY A 55 24.65 -5.30 -16.41
CA GLY A 55 24.93 -4.08 -15.65
C GLY A 55 24.44 -2.79 -16.32
N SER A 56 23.86 -2.86 -17.53
CA SER A 56 23.32 -1.69 -18.20
C SER A 56 22.11 -1.13 -17.46
N VAL A 57 22.10 0.18 -17.22
CA VAL A 57 20.99 0.89 -16.59
C VAL A 57 19.92 1.14 -17.65
N PHE A 58 18.72 0.62 -17.44
CA PHE A 58 17.58 0.89 -18.33
C PHE A 58 16.71 2.04 -17.81
N ASP A 59 16.68 2.29 -16.50
CA ASP A 59 15.91 3.39 -15.91
C ASP A 59 16.46 3.83 -14.54
N SER A 60 16.34 5.11 -14.20
CA SER A 60 16.71 5.65 -12.88
C SER A 60 15.93 6.91 -12.54
N SER A 61 15.34 6.95 -11.34
CA SER A 61 14.72 8.18 -10.80
C SER A 61 15.78 9.19 -10.33
N ARG A 62 16.97 8.72 -9.97
CA ARG A 62 18.06 9.56 -9.45
C ARG A 62 18.60 10.49 -10.54
N THR A 63 18.72 10.02 -11.79
CA THR A 63 19.13 10.85 -12.93
C THR A 63 18.10 11.92 -13.28
N ARG A 64 16.81 11.68 -12.97
CA ARG A 64 15.73 12.66 -13.12
C ARG A 64 15.65 13.67 -11.97
N GLY A 65 16.36 13.44 -10.87
CA GLY A 65 16.33 14.31 -9.68
C GLY A 65 14.96 14.41 -9.00
N LYS A 66 14.06 13.45 -9.22
CA LYS A 66 12.72 13.43 -8.65
C LYS A 66 12.40 12.05 -8.10
N VAL A 67 11.81 12.01 -6.90
CA VAL A 67 11.27 10.77 -6.32
C VAL A 67 10.16 10.21 -7.20
N PHE A 68 10.07 8.89 -7.26
CA PHE A 68 8.96 8.19 -7.89
C PHE A 68 7.93 7.85 -6.83
N LYS A 69 6.64 8.09 -7.13
CA LYS A 69 5.54 7.83 -6.20
C LYS A 69 4.60 6.79 -6.77
N PHE A 70 4.23 5.82 -5.94
CA PHE A 70 3.24 4.79 -6.31
C PHE A 70 2.52 4.28 -5.06
N THR A 71 1.38 3.62 -5.26
CA THR A 71 0.60 3.03 -4.17
C THR A 71 0.90 1.54 -4.06
N ILE A 72 1.31 1.07 -2.89
CA ILE A 72 1.64 -0.35 -2.65
C ILE A 72 0.38 -1.23 -2.76
N GLY A 73 0.52 -2.34 -3.47
CA GLY A 73 -0.47 -3.42 -3.51
C GLY A 73 -1.63 -3.16 -4.46
N LYS A 74 -1.52 -2.15 -5.33
CA LYS A 74 -2.52 -1.86 -6.38
C LYS A 74 -2.14 -2.38 -7.76
N GLY A 75 -0.96 -3.00 -7.93
CA GLY A 75 -0.48 -3.42 -9.25
C GLY A 75 -0.23 -2.25 -10.21
N GLN A 76 0.05 -1.06 -9.66
CA GLN A 76 0.45 0.12 -10.46
C GLN A 76 1.88 -0.01 -11.00
N VAL A 77 2.67 -0.85 -10.35
CA VAL A 77 4.06 -1.17 -10.65
C VAL A 77 4.20 -2.69 -10.79
N ILE A 78 5.40 -3.15 -11.12
CA ILE A 78 5.71 -4.59 -11.18
C ILE A 78 5.50 -5.25 -9.82
N LYS A 79 5.10 -6.53 -9.82
CA LYS A 79 4.83 -7.32 -8.60
C LYS A 79 5.98 -7.28 -7.60
N GLY A 80 7.23 -7.36 -8.10
CA GLY A 80 8.43 -7.31 -7.26
C GLY A 80 8.60 -6.00 -6.49
N TRP A 81 8.04 -4.89 -6.97
CA TRP A 81 8.06 -3.62 -6.25
C TRP A 81 6.97 -3.54 -5.20
N ASP A 82 5.75 -4.00 -5.50
CA ASP A 82 4.66 -4.03 -4.52
C ASP A 82 5.07 -4.84 -3.29
N GLU A 83 5.64 -6.03 -3.48
CA GLU A 83 6.12 -6.88 -2.37
C GLU A 83 7.45 -6.38 -1.77
N GLY A 84 8.37 -5.92 -2.62
CA GLY A 84 9.69 -5.46 -2.20
C GLY A 84 9.61 -4.26 -1.27
N PHE A 85 8.91 -3.20 -1.67
CA PHE A 85 8.77 -1.99 -0.85
C PHE A 85 7.89 -2.20 0.38
N ALA A 86 6.91 -3.11 0.34
CA ALA A 86 6.15 -3.50 1.53
C ALA A 86 7.04 -4.12 2.62
N SER A 87 8.15 -4.76 2.23
CA SER A 87 9.12 -5.34 3.16
C SER A 87 10.16 -4.35 3.71
N MET A 88 10.18 -3.09 3.23
CA MET A 88 11.21 -2.11 3.56
C MET A 88 10.77 -1.18 4.69
N LYS A 89 11.71 -0.79 5.55
CA LYS A 89 11.51 0.31 6.50
C LYS A 89 11.72 1.66 5.84
N LYS A 90 11.03 2.69 6.32
CA LYS A 90 11.34 4.08 5.93
C LYS A 90 12.83 4.39 6.17
N GLY A 91 13.49 4.91 5.14
CA GLY A 91 14.93 5.19 5.09
C GLY A 91 15.81 4.01 4.65
N GLU A 92 15.24 2.83 4.40
CA GLU A 92 16.00 1.64 3.98
C GLU A 92 16.48 1.79 2.53
N LYS A 93 17.71 1.32 2.26
CA LYS A 93 18.20 1.04 0.91
C LYS A 93 18.40 -0.46 0.74
N ALA A 94 18.01 -0.97 -0.41
CA ALA A 94 18.10 -2.38 -0.71
C ALA A 94 18.38 -2.62 -2.20
N LEU A 95 18.90 -3.80 -2.50
CA LEU A 95 18.87 -4.38 -3.84
C LEU A 95 17.69 -5.35 -3.91
N LEU A 96 16.81 -5.15 -4.88
CA LEU A 96 15.74 -6.08 -5.24
C LEU A 96 16.11 -6.78 -6.54
N ARG A 97 16.18 -8.11 -6.53
CA ARG A 97 16.37 -8.92 -7.73
C ARG A 97 15.06 -9.63 -8.07
N CYS A 98 14.48 -9.24 -9.19
CA CYS A 98 13.16 -9.69 -9.62
C CYS A 98 13.30 -10.62 -10.82
N ARG A 99 12.79 -11.85 -10.70
CA ARG A 99 12.57 -12.74 -11.84
C ARG A 99 11.57 -12.11 -12.82
N SER A 100 11.57 -12.55 -14.07
CA SER A 100 10.73 -11.96 -15.12
C SER A 100 9.25 -11.86 -14.74
N ASP A 101 8.67 -12.89 -14.12
CA ASP A 101 7.28 -12.93 -13.63
C ASP A 101 6.98 -11.97 -12.47
N TYR A 102 8.01 -11.53 -11.73
CA TYR A 102 7.94 -10.44 -10.75
C TYR A 102 8.30 -9.06 -11.35
N ALA A 103 8.63 -9.03 -12.65
CA ALA A 103 9.00 -7.85 -13.43
C ALA A 103 8.09 -7.68 -14.66
N TYR A 104 8.64 -7.74 -15.88
CA TYR A 104 7.92 -7.49 -17.15
C TYR A 104 7.57 -8.77 -17.95
N GLY A 105 7.73 -9.93 -17.33
CA GLY A 105 7.34 -11.24 -17.85
C GLY A 105 8.07 -11.64 -19.15
N GLU A 106 7.47 -12.60 -19.84
CA GLU A 106 7.96 -13.12 -21.12
C GLU A 106 7.79 -12.13 -22.29
N SER A 107 7.05 -11.05 -22.10
CA SER A 107 6.86 -10.02 -23.14
C SER A 107 7.95 -8.95 -23.13
N GLY A 108 8.58 -8.71 -21.97
CA GLY A 108 9.48 -7.57 -21.79
C GLY A 108 8.76 -6.22 -21.90
N GLN A 109 9.52 -5.12 -21.94
CA GLN A 109 8.97 -3.77 -22.12
C GLN A 109 10.02 -2.79 -22.64
N GLY A 110 9.78 -2.18 -23.81
CA GLY A 110 10.69 -1.18 -24.38
C GLY A 110 12.09 -1.76 -24.62
N SER A 111 13.09 -1.25 -23.90
CA SER A 111 14.47 -1.76 -23.95
C SER A 111 14.72 -3.00 -23.09
N ILE A 112 13.72 -3.44 -22.30
CA ILE A 112 13.83 -4.61 -21.42
C ILE A 112 13.48 -5.87 -22.22
N PRO A 113 14.39 -6.83 -22.36
CA PRO A 113 14.14 -8.06 -23.09
C PRO A 113 13.04 -8.93 -22.46
N ALA A 114 12.43 -9.76 -23.30
CA ALA A 114 11.55 -10.85 -22.88
C ALA A 114 12.25 -11.78 -21.88
N GLY A 115 11.58 -12.12 -20.77
CA GLY A 115 12.11 -13.07 -19.78
C GLY A 115 13.30 -12.55 -18.96
N ALA A 116 13.59 -11.24 -19.03
CA ALA A 116 14.73 -10.65 -18.32
C ALA A 116 14.53 -10.66 -16.79
N THR A 117 15.59 -11.05 -16.07
CA THR A 117 15.72 -10.80 -14.63
C THR A 117 16.28 -9.40 -14.43
N LEU A 118 15.71 -8.64 -13.50
CA LEU A 118 16.08 -7.25 -13.26
C LEU A 118 16.62 -7.09 -11.86
N THR A 119 17.61 -6.21 -11.70
CA THR A 119 18.10 -5.79 -10.39
C THR A 119 17.79 -4.30 -10.20
N PHE A 120 17.26 -3.95 -9.04
CA PHE A 120 16.93 -2.59 -8.67
C PHE A 120 17.68 -2.20 -7.40
N ASP A 121 18.53 -1.17 -7.48
CA ASP A 121 18.95 -0.40 -6.31
C ASP A 121 17.79 0.52 -5.94
N VAL A 122 17.19 0.32 -4.77
CA VAL A 122 16.03 1.05 -4.30
C VAL A 122 16.27 1.70 -2.95
N GLU A 123 15.55 2.80 -2.71
CA GLU A 123 15.55 3.54 -1.46
C GLU A 123 14.12 3.96 -1.14
N LEU A 124 13.60 3.54 0.02
CA LEU A 124 12.30 3.97 0.51
C LEU A 124 12.48 5.28 1.29
N ILE A 125 12.13 6.41 0.67
CA ILE A 125 12.34 7.75 1.23
C ILE A 125 11.29 8.05 2.30
N ASP A 126 10.02 7.88 1.94
CA ASP A 126 8.89 8.12 2.81
C ASP A 126 7.67 7.31 2.36
N PHE A 127 6.66 7.23 3.22
CA PHE A 127 5.33 6.77 2.87
C PHE A 127 4.30 7.51 3.68
N ARG A 128 3.09 7.62 3.12
CA ARG A 128 1.94 8.19 3.82
C ARG A 128 0.69 7.38 3.53
N PRO A 129 -0.25 7.33 4.48
CA PRO A 129 -1.60 6.89 4.20
C PRO A 129 -2.14 7.72 3.05
N LYS A 130 -2.43 7.07 1.92
CA LYS A 130 -3.23 7.70 0.90
C LYS A 130 -4.66 7.66 1.42
N LYS A 131 -5.30 8.83 1.56
CA LYS A 131 -6.77 8.84 1.68
C LYS A 131 -7.30 8.13 0.44
N ARG A 132 -7.73 6.88 0.60
CA ARG A 132 -8.41 6.14 -0.45
C ARG A 132 -9.66 6.93 -0.79
N GLU A 133 -9.84 7.22 -2.07
CA GLU A 133 -11.09 7.84 -2.51
C GLU A 133 -12.23 6.82 -2.36
N MET A 134 -13.45 7.29 -2.09
CA MET A 134 -14.53 6.39 -1.71
C MET A 134 -14.90 5.34 -2.79
N TRP A 135 -14.61 5.65 -4.05
CA TRP A 135 -14.82 4.76 -5.19
C TRP A 135 -13.75 3.65 -5.34
N GLU A 136 -12.64 3.72 -4.60
CA GLU A 136 -11.57 2.70 -4.64
C GLU A 136 -11.80 1.54 -3.67
N TYR A 137 -12.84 1.60 -2.84
CA TYR A 137 -13.22 0.49 -1.96
C TYR A 137 -14.21 -0.42 -2.66
N SER A 138 -13.96 -1.73 -2.58
CA SER A 138 -15.03 -2.71 -2.83
C SER A 138 -16.12 -2.59 -1.78
N ASP A 139 -17.34 -3.03 -2.11
CA ASP A 139 -18.45 -3.00 -1.15
C ASP A 139 -18.12 -3.74 0.15
N ALA A 140 -17.47 -4.91 0.06
CA ALA A 140 -17.07 -5.69 1.22
C ALA A 140 -16.07 -4.94 2.14
N GLU A 141 -15.11 -4.21 1.56
CA GLU A 141 -14.19 -3.37 2.34
C GLU A 141 -14.91 -2.18 2.98
N LYS A 142 -15.84 -1.54 2.26
CA LYS A 142 -16.67 -0.46 2.83
C LYS A 142 -17.46 -0.94 4.04
N VAL A 143 -18.07 -2.14 3.95
CA VAL A 143 -18.80 -2.76 5.07
C VAL A 143 -17.87 -3.02 6.26
N ALA A 144 -16.69 -3.60 6.01
CA ALA A 144 -15.74 -3.90 7.09
C ALA A 144 -15.26 -2.63 7.81
N GLU A 145 -14.90 -1.58 7.06
CA GLU A 145 -14.42 -0.33 7.66
C GLU A 145 -15.56 0.44 8.33
N ALA A 146 -16.78 0.41 7.78
CA ALA A 146 -17.96 1.03 8.40
C ALA A 146 -18.30 0.38 9.75
N ASN A 147 -18.24 -0.95 9.83
CA ASN A 147 -18.47 -1.66 11.09
C ASN A 147 -17.39 -1.35 12.13
N LYS A 148 -16.13 -1.35 11.74
CA LYS A 148 -15.01 -0.97 12.61
C LYS A 148 -15.13 0.46 13.11
N ALA A 149 -15.51 1.40 12.25
CA ALA A 149 -15.75 2.79 12.64
C ALA A 149 -16.94 2.90 13.60
N LYS A 150 -18.05 2.20 13.36
CA LYS A 150 -19.19 2.14 14.28
C LYS A 150 -18.81 1.57 15.66
N GLU A 151 -18.03 0.49 15.70
CA GLU A 151 -17.53 -0.11 16.93
C GLU A 151 -16.63 0.86 17.71
N SER A 152 -15.70 1.52 17.01
CA SER A 152 -14.85 2.56 17.57
C SER A 152 -15.66 3.73 18.14
N GLY A 153 -16.63 4.25 17.38
CA GLY A 153 -17.55 5.30 17.84
C GLY A 153 -18.35 4.88 19.07
N THR A 154 -18.80 3.63 19.15
CA THR A 154 -19.50 3.08 20.32
C THR A 154 -18.60 3.05 21.55
N LYS A 155 -17.36 2.61 21.39
CA LYS A 155 -16.37 2.62 22.47
C LYS A 155 -16.08 4.04 22.96
N LEU A 156 -15.82 4.98 22.04
CA LEU A 156 -15.55 6.38 22.35
C LEU A 156 -16.74 7.05 23.05
N TYR A 157 -17.96 6.71 22.65
CA TYR A 157 -19.18 7.16 23.33
C TYR A 157 -19.21 6.72 24.80
N MET A 158 -18.93 5.43 25.08
CA MET A 158 -18.87 4.91 26.45
C MET A 158 -17.77 5.61 27.28
N GLU A 159 -16.69 6.04 26.63
CA GLU A 159 -15.60 6.83 27.22
C GLU A 159 -15.92 8.34 27.33
N LYS A 160 -17.13 8.79 26.93
CA LYS A 160 -17.57 10.20 26.88
C LYS A 160 -16.74 11.08 25.93
N ARG A 161 -16.06 10.50 24.96
CA ARG A 161 -15.25 11.18 23.93
C ARG A 161 -16.12 11.53 22.71
N PHE A 162 -17.16 12.33 22.94
CA PHE A 162 -18.24 12.53 21.96
C PHE A 162 -17.78 13.13 20.62
N ALA A 163 -16.80 14.03 20.61
CA ALA A 163 -16.28 14.63 19.38
C ALA A 163 -15.53 13.63 18.49
N GLU A 164 -14.89 12.63 19.10
CA GLU A 164 -14.19 11.57 18.36
C GLU A 164 -15.19 10.49 17.93
N ALA A 165 -16.14 10.15 18.81
CA ALA A 165 -17.23 9.25 18.48
C ALA A 165 -18.06 9.77 17.28
N LEU A 166 -18.31 11.08 17.22
CA LEU A 166 -19.02 11.72 16.10
C LEU A 166 -18.30 11.46 14.77
N LYS A 167 -16.99 11.70 14.71
CA LYS A 167 -16.19 11.48 13.50
C LYS A 167 -16.26 10.03 13.01
N ASP A 168 -16.19 9.09 13.95
CA ASP A 168 -16.24 7.66 13.63
C ASP A 168 -17.63 7.23 13.13
N TYR A 169 -18.71 7.74 13.71
CA TYR A 169 -20.07 7.47 13.21
C TYR A 169 -20.34 8.13 11.86
N GLU A 170 -19.83 9.33 11.62
CA GLU A 170 -19.94 10.02 10.32
C GLU A 170 -19.20 9.24 9.22
N LEU A 171 -17.99 8.77 9.50
CA LEU A 171 -17.23 7.91 8.60
C LEU A 171 -17.99 6.62 8.31
N ALA A 172 -18.53 5.95 9.33
CA ALA A 172 -19.32 4.73 9.15
C ALA A 172 -20.57 4.96 8.30
N ALA A 173 -21.24 6.11 8.46
CA ALA A 173 -22.38 6.49 7.64
C ALA A 173 -21.95 6.79 6.19
N GLU A 174 -20.88 7.54 5.97
CA GLU A 174 -20.36 7.82 4.62
C GLU A 174 -20.01 6.53 3.87
N LEU A 175 -19.30 5.61 4.52
CA LEU A 175 -18.91 4.32 3.95
C LEU A 175 -20.09 3.43 3.55
N SER A 176 -21.20 3.51 4.30
CA SER A 176 -22.39 2.68 4.07
C SER A 176 -23.48 3.35 3.23
N THR A 177 -23.30 4.61 2.83
CA THR A 177 -24.39 5.41 2.22
C THR A 177 -24.87 4.91 0.87
N GLU A 178 -24.01 4.27 0.08
CA GLU A 178 -24.32 3.75 -1.26
C GLU A 178 -24.52 2.23 -1.27
N LEU A 179 -24.61 1.58 -0.10
CA LEU A 179 -24.71 0.13 0.02
C LEU A 179 -26.16 -0.27 0.38
N PRO A 180 -26.97 -0.75 -0.58
CA PRO A 180 -28.39 -1.03 -0.33
C PRO A 180 -28.62 -2.09 0.76
N ALA A 181 -27.73 -3.10 0.84
CA ALA A 181 -27.79 -4.14 1.86
C ALA A 181 -27.48 -3.60 3.27
N GLU A 182 -26.77 -2.48 3.38
CA GLU A 182 -26.31 -1.91 4.64
C GLU A 182 -27.09 -0.65 5.05
N HIS A 183 -28.29 -0.45 4.49
CA HIS A 183 -29.11 0.72 4.83
C HIS A 183 -29.41 0.84 6.34
N ALA A 184 -29.56 -0.30 7.03
CA ALA A 184 -29.74 -0.32 8.48
C ALA A 184 -28.49 0.16 9.24
N LEU A 185 -27.29 -0.17 8.76
CA LEU A 185 -26.03 0.32 9.30
C LEU A 185 -25.93 1.84 9.14
N TRP A 186 -26.23 2.34 7.95
CA TRP A 186 -26.26 3.77 7.64
C TRP A 186 -27.20 4.55 8.57
N ILE A 187 -28.47 4.12 8.70
CA ILE A 187 -29.45 4.76 9.60
C ILE A 187 -28.92 4.76 11.03
N SER A 188 -28.43 3.62 11.52
CA SER A 188 -27.92 3.48 12.89
C SER A 188 -26.78 4.45 13.17
N CYS A 189 -25.83 4.60 12.24
CA CYS A 189 -24.72 5.51 12.40
C CYS A 189 -25.16 6.97 12.36
N LYS A 190 -26.09 7.35 11.46
CA LYS A 190 -26.65 8.71 11.42
C LYS A 190 -27.37 9.10 12.72
N LEU A 191 -28.18 8.20 13.27
CA LEU A 191 -28.84 8.44 14.56
C LEU A 191 -27.83 8.60 15.70
N ASN A 192 -26.77 7.77 15.70
CA ASN A 192 -25.71 7.88 16.69
C ASN A 192 -24.91 9.18 16.54
N SER A 193 -24.59 9.62 15.32
CA SER A 193 -23.97 10.93 15.06
C SER A 193 -24.82 12.07 15.61
N ALA A 194 -26.13 12.05 15.38
CA ALA A 194 -27.04 13.07 15.92
C ALA A 194 -27.03 13.11 17.45
N LEU A 195 -27.05 11.93 18.09
CA LEU A 195 -26.91 11.83 19.54
C LEU A 195 -25.59 12.42 20.04
N MET A 196 -24.48 12.23 19.31
CA MET A 196 -23.19 12.83 19.66
C MET A 196 -23.22 14.34 19.50
N ALA A 197 -23.79 14.85 18.41
CA ALA A 197 -23.93 16.28 18.15
C ALA A 197 -24.76 16.97 19.24
N ILE A 198 -25.88 16.35 19.68
CA ILE A 198 -26.67 16.81 20.84
C ILE A 198 -25.81 16.84 22.11
N SER A 199 -25.02 15.79 22.35
CA SER A 199 -24.13 15.70 23.52
C SER A 199 -23.04 16.78 23.53
N LEU A 200 -22.70 17.33 22.37
CA LEU A 200 -21.75 18.43 22.17
C LEU A 200 -22.42 19.82 22.11
N ALA A 201 -23.74 19.89 22.23
CA ALA A 201 -24.55 21.10 22.00
C ALA A 201 -24.40 21.69 20.58
N ASP A 202 -24.04 20.86 19.59
CA ASP A 202 -23.99 21.21 18.18
C ASP A 202 -25.31 20.85 17.49
N TYR A 203 -26.34 21.66 17.78
CA TYR A 203 -27.70 21.42 17.30
C TYR A 203 -27.86 21.46 15.76
N PRO A 204 -27.17 22.34 15.00
CA PRO A 204 -27.21 22.31 13.54
C PRO A 204 -26.77 20.96 12.95
N SER A 205 -25.73 20.33 13.49
CA SER A 205 -25.22 19.03 13.05
C SER A 205 -26.06 17.83 13.52
N ALA A 206 -27.03 18.06 14.43
CA ALA A 206 -27.91 17.02 14.96
C ALA A 206 -29.13 16.71 14.07
N VAL A 207 -29.35 17.48 13.00
CA VAL A 207 -30.44 17.24 12.05
C VAL A 207 -29.99 16.17 11.05
N VAL A 208 -30.69 15.03 11.03
CA VAL A 208 -30.41 13.85 10.19
C VAL A 208 -31.35 13.79 9.01
#